data_AF-A0A091C882-F1
#
_entry.id   AF-A0A091C882-F1
#
_cell.length_a   1.000
_cell.length_b   1.000
_cell.length_c   1.000
_cell.angle_alpha   90.00
_cell.angle_beta   90.00
_cell.angle_gamma   90.00
#
_symmetry.space_group_name_H-M   'P 1'
#
loop_
_entity.id
_entity.type
_entity.pdbx_description
1 polymer ?
#
loop_
_entity_poly.entity_id
_entity_poly.type
_entity_poly.pdbx_seq_one_letter_code
_entity_poly.pdbx_strand_id
1 'polypeptide(L)' 'MVDQETLAPVTTESLKYGKRVRVLSLPSASQWRTNIGIETVGPRYFGYEYEYTPVEDLVKKERAYR' A
#
# COMPACT_ATOMS: atom_id res chain seq x y z
N MET A 1 -1.75 -9.13 -0.06
CA MET A 1 -1.94 -9.48 1.37
C MET A 1 -1.34 -10.85 1.61
N VAL A 2 -0.97 -11.18 2.84
CA VAL A 2 -0.44 -12.52 3.17
C VAL A 2 -1.18 -13.12 4.36
N ASP A 3 -1.24 -14.44 4.41
CA ASP A 3 -1.78 -15.18 5.55
C ASP A 3 -0.98 -14.85 6.83
N GLN A 4 -1.68 -14.67 7.95
CA GLN A 4 -1.05 -14.15 9.17
C GLN A 4 0.02 -15.09 9.76
N GLU A 5 -0.12 -16.40 9.57
CA GLU A 5 0.74 -17.42 10.18
C GLU A 5 1.77 -17.95 9.19
N THR A 6 1.36 -18.22 7.95
CA THR A 6 2.20 -18.86 6.94
C THR A 6 2.92 -17.88 6.02
N LEU A 7 2.49 -16.60 5.99
CA LEU A 7 2.94 -15.59 5.03
C LEU A 7 2.70 -15.96 3.56
N ALA A 8 1.89 -16.99 3.30
CA ALA A 8 1.49 -17.34 1.95
C ALA A 8 0.66 -16.20 1.32
N PRO A 9 0.79 -15.94 0.01
CA PRO A 9 0.04 -14.89 -0.66
C PRO A 9 -1.47 -15.19 -0.62
N VAL A 10 -2.26 -14.17 -0.32
CA VAL A 10 -3.72 -14.19 -0.37
C VAL A 10 -4.17 -13.25 -1.47
N THR A 11 -4.76 -13.80 -2.53
CA THR A 11 -5.33 -13.03 -3.65
C THR A 11 -6.71 -12.49 -3.29
N THR A 12 -7.19 -11.50 -4.05
CA THR A 12 -8.50 -10.87 -3.84
C THR A 12 -9.66 -11.88 -3.91
N GLU A 13 -9.62 -12.80 -4.86
CA GLU A 13 -10.63 -13.84 -5.09
C GLU A 13 -10.66 -14.87 -3.95
N SER A 14 -9.52 -15.07 -3.28
CA SER A 14 -9.38 -16.02 -2.18
C SER A 14 -9.76 -15.45 -0.80
N LEU A 15 -10.07 -14.15 -0.75
CA LEU A 15 -10.41 -13.44 0.48
C LEU A 15 -11.85 -13.77 0.88
N LYS A 16 -12.03 -14.19 2.14
CA LYS A 16 -13.33 -14.53 2.72
C LYS A 16 -13.38 -14.13 4.19
N TYR A 17 -14.58 -13.94 4.71
CA TYR A 17 -14.79 -13.64 6.12
C TYR A 17 -14.10 -14.68 7.03
N GLY A 18 -13.49 -14.20 8.12
CA GLY A 18 -12.74 -15.02 9.07
C GLY A 18 -11.28 -15.29 8.70
N LYS A 19 -10.82 -14.95 7.48
CA LYS A 19 -9.39 -15.02 7.16
C LYS A 19 -8.61 -13.94 7.92
N ARG A 20 -7.55 -14.36 8.61
CA ARG A 20 -6.58 -13.45 9.25
C ARG A 20 -5.40 -13.22 8.34
N VAL A 21 -5.14 -11.96 8.03
CA VAL A 21 -4.18 -11.55 7.01
C VAL A 21 -3.36 -10.37 7.52
N ARG A 22 -2.14 -10.27 7.00
CA ARG A 22 -1.29 -9.09 7.17
C ARG A 22 -1.24 -8.31 5.86
N VAL A 23 -1.27 -6.99 5.97
CA VAL A 23 -1.03 -6.08 4.85
C VAL A 23 0.45 -5.71 4.87
N LEU A 24 1.09 -5.83 3.71
CA LEU A 24 2.48 -5.45 3.51
C LEU A 24 2.51 -4.32 2.47
N SER A 25 3.40 -3.36 2.68
CA SER A 25 3.63 -2.27 1.73
C SER A 25 5.09 -2.26 1.33
N LEU A 26 5.36 -2.04 0.05
CA LEU A 26 6.70 -2.00 -0.51
C LEU A 26 6.93 -0.65 -1.21
N PRO A 27 8.17 -0.17 -1.28
CA PRO A 27 8.53 0.98 -2.10
C PRO A 27 8.07 0.76 -3.55
N SER A 28 7.30 1.70 -4.11
CA SER A 28 6.92 1.64 -5.52
C SER A 28 8.15 1.82 -6.42
N ALA A 29 8.16 1.19 -7.60
CA ALA A 29 9.19 1.40 -8.61
C ALA A 29 9.29 2.88 -9.01
N SER A 30 10.48 3.34 -9.40
CA SER A 30 10.77 4.76 -9.69
C SER A 30 9.82 5.39 -10.72
N GLN A 31 9.43 4.62 -11.74
CA GLN A 31 8.51 5.03 -12.81
C GLN A 31 7.20 5.59 -12.27
N TRP A 32 6.64 4.97 -11.21
CA TRP A 32 5.35 5.31 -10.61
C TRP A 32 5.42 6.49 -9.64
N ARG A 33 6.62 6.97 -9.31
CA ARG A 33 6.84 8.12 -8.44
C ARG A 33 6.97 9.44 -9.21
N THR A 34 6.97 9.38 -10.53
CA THR A 34 6.97 10.56 -11.40
C THR A 34 5.59 11.23 -11.38
N ASN A 35 5.51 12.51 -11.79
CA ASN A 35 4.23 13.23 -11.86
C ASN A 35 3.20 12.48 -12.70
N ILE A 36 3.57 12.01 -13.90
CA ILE A 36 2.67 11.25 -14.77
C ILE A 36 2.26 9.91 -14.14
N GLY A 37 3.16 9.24 -13.42
CA GLY A 37 2.85 8.03 -12.67
C GLY A 37 1.80 8.27 -11.59
N ILE A 38 1.97 9.34 -10.80
CA ILE A 38 1.04 9.73 -9.74
C ILE A 38 -0.29 10.22 -10.32
N GLU A 39 -0.30 10.92 -11.44
CA GLU A 39 -1.54 11.30 -12.13
C GLU A 39 -2.32 10.10 -12.66
N THR A 40 -1.61 9.04 -13.09
CA THR A 40 -2.22 7.84 -13.67
C THR A 40 -2.74 6.84 -12.64
N VAL A 41 -2.02 6.64 -11.53
CA VAL A 41 -2.35 5.61 -10.52
C VAL A 41 -2.31 6.12 -9.08
N GLY A 42 -2.20 7.42 -8.89
CA GLY A 42 -2.21 8.04 -7.57
C GLY A 42 -3.61 8.21 -6.99
N PRO A 43 -3.69 8.75 -5.77
CA PRO A 43 -4.94 8.83 -5.01
C PRO A 43 -6.09 9.54 -5.73
N ARG A 44 -5.77 10.70 -6.32
CA ARG A 44 -6.74 11.57 -6.99
C ARG A 44 -7.35 10.90 -8.22
N TYR A 45 -6.60 10.04 -8.92
CA TYR A 45 -7.11 9.24 -10.03
C TYR A 45 -8.28 8.34 -9.60
N PHE A 46 -8.23 7.80 -8.39
CA PHE A 46 -9.29 6.97 -7.80
C PHE A 46 -10.35 7.78 -7.03
N GLY A 47 -10.35 9.11 -7.14
CA GLY A 47 -11.33 9.99 -6.49
C GLY A 47 -11.05 10.28 -5.02
N TYR A 48 -9.84 10.00 -4.53
CA TYR A 48 -9.49 10.31 -3.15
C TYR A 48 -8.83 11.69 -3.00
N GLU A 49 -9.21 12.41 -1.93
CA GLU A 49 -8.72 13.74 -1.59
C GLU A 49 -7.42 13.71 -0.75
N TYR A 50 -6.46 12.86 -1.12
CA TYR A 50 -5.14 12.81 -0.44
C TYR A 50 -3.98 12.91 -1.43
N GLU A 51 -2.86 13.48 -0.97
CA GLU A 51 -1.61 13.50 -1.74
C GLU A 51 -0.90 12.15 -1.66
N TYR A 52 -0.24 11.78 -2.76
CA TYR A 52 0.65 10.62 -2.73
C TYR A 52 1.82 10.88 -1.78
N THR A 53 2.00 10.00 -0.79
CA THR A 53 3.19 9.98 0.07
C THR A 53 3.82 8.60 0.00
N PRO A 54 5.13 8.48 -0.29
CA PRO A 54 5.83 7.19 -0.25
C PRO A 54 5.71 6.52 1.12
N VAL A 55 5.56 5.20 1.13
CA VAL A 55 5.32 4.45 2.37
C VAL A 55 6.50 4.54 3.33
N GLU A 56 7.73 4.61 2.81
CA GLU A 56 8.93 4.81 3.59
C GLU A 56 8.90 6.11 4.41
N ASP A 57 8.27 7.16 3.88
CA ASP A 57 8.17 8.44 4.59
C ASP A 57 7.02 8.44 5.59
N LEU A 58 5.92 7.74 5.29
CA LEU A 58 4.85 7.47 6.26
C LEU A 58 5.36 6.67 7.46
N VAL A 59 6.18 5.65 7.24
CA VAL A 59 6.78 4.82 8.31
C VAL A 59 7.78 5.63 9.13
N LYS A 60 8.62 6.45 8.50
CA LYS A 60 9.53 7.36 9.24
C LYS A 60 8.74 8.33 10.12
N LYS A 61 7.68 8.93 9.57
CA LYS A 61 6.80 9.84 10.32
C LYS A 61 6.19 9.15 11.53
N GLU A 62 5.63 7.96 11.35
CA GLU A 62 5.02 7.18 12.44
C GLU A 62 6.03 6.85 13.55
N ARG A 63 7.23 6.41 13.18
CA ARG A 63 8.31 6.13 14.14
C ARG A 63 8.78 7.36 14.90
N ALA A 64 8.78 8.54 14.28
CA ALA A 64 9.19 9.77 14.93
C ALA A 64 8.19 10.26 15.98
N TYR A 65 6.93 9.81 15.93
CA TYR A 65 5.90 10.12 16.92
C TYR A 65 5.79 9.08 18.06
N ARG A 66 6.53 7.97 17.97
CA ARG A 66 6.64 6.97 19.04
C ARG A 66 7.82 7.29 19.95
#